data_AF-A0A7M7Q5N0-F1
#
_entry.id   AF-A0A7M7Q5N0-F1
#
_cell.length_a   1.000
_cell.length_b   1.000
_cell.length_c   1.000
_cell.angle_alpha   90.00
_cell.angle_beta   90.00
_cell.angle_gamma   90.00
#
_symmetry.space_group_name_H-M   'P 1'
#
loop_
_entity.id
_entity.type
_entity.pdbx_description
1 polymer ?
#
loop_
_entity_poly.entity_id
_entity_poly.type
_entity_poly.pdbx_seq_one_letter_code
_entity_poly.pdbx_strand_id
1 'polypeptide(L)'
;MAMHKEKFISECVESGDRFEATIKQNKILNFANSTAKKKIQINNKVQEVRLQRDLCGRMLAISMNENTNIEKILTFPLTPVPMSLCHLDGSIFKTDKSVLMKLLENDVKSVAPTHTDVCLIDGFYLVHSMKDIPKTFGNISKKILQMVTNNNKAREIHIIFDRYFTPSIKDYERSLRGGNGDERAYVISGPDQTRPVDFVKELRNSNFKEALVHFLIVHWQSSEMIPFFENKTVLLNFDQCYEYKVYNETVLFSINDMYTLQGHEEADTKIVYHACNIPEEANIIIKCSDTDILIIMLANMNHLKKNSKVWIQTGILSKQRVIDVSALYNRHGELFCKSLTGFHALTGCDFNPAFFRKGKQRPLKILILSEQCQSAFAELGSEDCDRESVYREIEKFVCSMYAMKTVESVNSARFSLF
;
A
#
# COMPACT_ATOMS: atom_id res chain seq x y z
N MET A 1 -2.49 -29.80 29.08
CA MET A 1 -3.05 -30.50 30.25
C MET A 1 -2.01 -31.37 30.96
N ALA A 2 -1.20 -32.17 30.23
CA ALA A 2 -0.20 -33.08 30.84
C ALA A 2 0.82 -32.38 31.76
N MET A 3 1.41 -31.27 31.32
CA MET A 3 2.49 -30.56 32.04
C MET A 3 2.11 -30.01 33.42
N HIS A 4 0.83 -29.71 33.67
CA HIS A 4 0.37 -29.16 34.95
C HIS A 4 0.02 -30.25 35.98
N LYS A 5 -0.34 -31.44 35.51
CA LYS A 5 -0.59 -32.59 36.38
C LYS A 5 0.72 -33.06 37.03
N GLU A 6 1.78 -33.16 36.24
CA GLU A 6 3.13 -33.52 36.72
C GLU A 6 3.69 -32.48 37.70
N LYS A 7 3.46 -31.19 37.42
CA LYS A 7 3.83 -30.10 38.33
C LYS A 7 3.07 -30.15 39.67
N PHE A 8 1.76 -30.41 39.65
CA PHE A 8 1.00 -30.57 40.89
C PHE A 8 1.46 -31.78 41.71
N ILE A 9 1.71 -32.91 41.04
CA ILE A 9 2.19 -34.13 41.70
C ILE A 9 3.56 -33.89 42.34
N SER A 10 4.49 -33.22 41.64
CA SER A 10 5.81 -32.87 42.22
C SER A 10 5.69 -31.91 43.40
N GLU A 11 4.86 -30.86 43.30
CA GLU A 11 4.64 -29.93 44.42
C GLU A 11 4.03 -30.63 45.66
N CYS A 12 3.15 -31.63 45.46
CA CYS A 12 2.59 -32.44 46.56
C CYS A 12 3.59 -33.41 47.19
N VAL A 13 4.61 -33.86 46.43
CA VAL A 13 5.70 -34.68 46.95
C VAL A 13 6.67 -33.83 47.78
N GLU A 14 6.87 -32.57 47.42
CA GLU A 14 7.79 -31.66 48.10
C GLU A 14 7.20 -31.00 49.37
N SER A 15 5.88 -30.90 49.49
CA SER A 15 5.22 -30.30 50.65
C SER A 15 3.86 -30.96 50.93
N GLY A 16 3.69 -31.51 52.13
CA GLY A 16 2.44 -32.15 52.56
C GLY A 16 1.25 -31.18 52.57
N ASP A 17 1.50 -29.92 52.93
CA ASP A 17 0.48 -28.86 52.99
C ASP A 17 -0.02 -28.44 51.59
N ARG A 18 0.74 -28.78 50.54
CA ARG A 18 0.36 -28.44 49.17
C ARG A 18 -0.93 -29.10 48.74
N PHE A 19 -1.21 -30.31 49.24
CA PHE A 19 -2.41 -31.06 48.88
C PHE A 19 -3.68 -30.36 49.38
N GLU A 20 -3.60 -29.69 50.53
CA GLU A 20 -4.72 -28.96 51.14
C GLU A 20 -4.84 -27.51 50.64
N ALA A 21 -3.81 -27.00 49.94
CA ALA A 21 -3.81 -25.64 49.42
C ALA A 21 -4.73 -25.47 48.18
N THR A 22 -5.47 -24.35 48.16
CA THR A 22 -6.39 -23.99 47.06
C THR A 22 -5.72 -24.02 45.70
N ILE A 23 -6.21 -24.89 44.80
CA ILE A 23 -5.73 -24.96 43.43
C ILE A 23 -6.26 -23.76 42.66
N LYS A 24 -5.35 -22.88 42.18
CA LYS A 24 -5.74 -21.77 41.30
C LYS A 24 -6.43 -22.31 40.05
N GLN A 25 -7.64 -21.81 39.78
CA GLN A 25 -8.40 -22.21 38.60
C GLN A 25 -7.58 -21.88 37.35
N ASN A 26 -7.35 -22.89 36.50
CA ASN A 26 -6.60 -22.70 35.27
C ASN A 26 -7.36 -21.72 34.37
N LYS A 27 -6.69 -20.63 33.98
CA LYS A 27 -7.21 -19.73 32.97
C LYS A 27 -7.10 -20.43 31.62
N ILE A 28 -8.15 -21.15 31.23
CA ILE A 28 -8.19 -21.87 29.96
C ILE A 28 -8.16 -20.81 28.85
N LEU A 29 -7.00 -20.67 28.19
CA LEU A 29 -6.88 -19.88 26.97
C LEU A 29 -7.57 -20.64 25.83
N ASN A 30 -8.89 -20.51 25.74
CA ASN A 30 -9.66 -21.02 24.62
C ASN A 30 -9.58 -20.04 23.43
N PHE A 31 -10.03 -20.46 22.26
CA PHE A 31 -10.13 -19.59 21.07
C PHE A 31 -10.99 -18.32 21.28
N ALA A 32 -11.74 -18.23 22.38
CA ALA A 32 -12.48 -16.99 22.75
C ALA A 32 -11.59 -15.99 23.50
N ASN A 33 -10.57 -16.47 24.21
CA ASN A 33 -9.59 -15.66 24.91
C ASN A 33 -8.43 -15.19 24.01
N SER A 34 -8.25 -15.80 22.83
CA SER A 34 -7.21 -15.42 21.86
C SER A 34 -7.63 -14.30 20.92
N THR A 35 -8.92 -13.94 20.86
CA THR A 35 -9.40 -12.86 19.99
C THR A 35 -9.36 -11.54 20.75
N ALA A 36 -8.59 -10.56 20.25
CA ALA A 36 -8.55 -9.24 20.84
C ALA A 36 -9.96 -8.61 20.81
N LYS A 37 -10.43 -8.17 21.98
CA LYS A 37 -11.75 -7.53 22.12
C LYS A 37 -11.66 -6.11 21.61
N LYS A 38 -12.22 -5.83 20.43
CA LYS A 38 -12.30 -4.47 19.91
C LYS A 38 -13.64 -3.83 20.30
N LYS A 39 -13.55 -2.62 20.83
CA LYS A 39 -14.70 -1.76 21.08
C LYS A 39 -14.85 -0.81 19.89
N ILE A 40 -16.02 -0.77 19.30
CA ILE A 40 -16.39 0.15 18.22
C ILE A 40 -17.38 1.17 18.75
N GLN A 41 -17.27 2.43 18.30
CA GLN A 41 -18.19 3.49 18.69
C GLN A 41 -19.24 3.63 17.59
N ILE A 42 -20.50 3.29 17.90
CA ILE A 42 -21.65 3.46 17.02
C ILE A 42 -22.58 4.46 17.69
N ASN A 43 -22.92 5.57 17.03
CA ASN A 43 -23.81 6.61 17.58
C ASN A 43 -23.41 7.09 18.99
N ASN A 44 -22.13 7.42 19.19
CA ASN A 44 -21.55 7.80 20.49
C ASN A 44 -21.64 6.75 21.61
N LYS A 45 -22.06 5.51 21.32
CA LYS A 45 -22.05 4.40 22.26
C LYS A 45 -20.93 3.44 21.93
N VAL A 46 -20.11 3.13 22.93
CA VAL A 46 -19.03 2.16 22.82
C VAL A 46 -19.61 0.76 22.93
N GLN A 47 -19.60 0.00 21.83
CA GLN A 47 -20.09 -1.36 21.76
C GLN A 47 -18.93 -2.33 21.53
N GLU A 48 -18.84 -3.38 22.33
CA GLU A 48 -17.90 -4.48 22.10
C GLU A 48 -18.38 -5.31 20.90
N VAL A 49 -17.51 -5.56 19.93
CA VAL A 49 -17.81 -6.49 18.84
C VAL A 49 -17.93 -7.89 19.44
N ARG A 50 -19.17 -8.35 19.66
CA ARG A 50 -19.45 -9.68 20.19
C ARG A 50 -19.89 -10.60 19.08
N LEU A 51 -19.14 -11.67 18.88
CA LEU A 51 -19.55 -12.73 17.99
C LEU A 51 -20.63 -13.59 18.68
N GLN A 52 -21.83 -13.63 18.12
CA GLN A 52 -22.78 -14.70 18.41
C GLN A 52 -22.37 -15.93 17.58
N ARG A 53 -21.44 -16.72 18.12
CA ARG A 53 -20.88 -17.91 17.45
C ARG A 53 -21.93 -18.95 17.06
N ASP A 54 -23.08 -18.91 17.73
CA ASP A 54 -24.16 -19.85 17.56
C ASP A 54 -25.31 -19.31 16.70
N LEU A 55 -25.23 -18.08 16.15
CA LEU A 55 -26.33 -17.54 15.33
C LEU A 55 -26.61 -18.44 14.12
N CYS A 56 -25.57 -18.90 13.44
CA CYS A 56 -25.69 -19.83 12.32
C CYS A 56 -26.29 -21.18 12.75
N GLY A 57 -25.86 -21.73 13.90
CA GLY A 57 -26.41 -22.98 14.45
C GLY A 57 -27.86 -22.85 14.91
N ARG A 58 -28.23 -21.73 15.54
CA ARG A 58 -29.61 -21.41 15.93
C ARG A 58 -30.50 -21.24 14.71
N MET A 59 -30.02 -20.54 13.68
CA MET A 59 -30.73 -20.39 12.40
C MET A 59 -31.00 -21.75 11.76
N LEU A 60 -29.99 -22.64 11.72
CA LEU A 60 -30.16 -24.01 11.25
C LEU A 60 -31.22 -24.77 12.06
N ALA A 61 -31.14 -24.72 13.39
CA ALA A 61 -32.09 -25.40 14.27
C ALA A 61 -33.52 -24.87 14.11
N ILE A 62 -33.71 -23.55 13.92
CA ILE A 62 -35.01 -22.95 13.63
C ILE A 62 -35.54 -23.43 12.28
N SER A 63 -34.70 -23.44 11.25
CA SER A 63 -35.09 -23.90 9.89
C SER A 63 -35.45 -25.37 9.79
N MET A 64 -35.06 -26.19 10.77
CA MET A 64 -35.49 -27.60 10.85
C MET A 64 -36.93 -27.73 11.36
N ASN A 65 -37.41 -26.76 12.14
CA ASN A 65 -38.74 -26.80 12.77
C ASN A 65 -39.74 -25.83 12.11
N GLU A 66 -39.24 -24.79 11.44
CA GLU A 66 -40.01 -23.75 10.78
C GLU A 66 -39.73 -23.72 9.29
N ASN A 67 -40.69 -23.27 8.47
CA ASN A 67 -40.51 -23.11 7.03
C ASN A 67 -39.71 -21.83 6.71
N THR A 68 -38.44 -21.81 7.12
CA THR A 68 -37.55 -20.66 6.99
C THR A 68 -36.80 -20.69 5.67
N ASN A 69 -36.85 -19.59 4.90
CA ASN A 69 -36.08 -19.46 3.66
C ASN A 69 -34.60 -19.12 3.98
N ILE A 70 -33.78 -20.16 4.12
CA ILE A 70 -32.34 -20.05 4.38
C ILE A 70 -31.60 -19.30 3.26
N GLU A 71 -31.98 -19.52 2.00
CA GLU A 71 -31.36 -18.84 0.86
C GLU A 71 -31.50 -17.32 0.99
N LYS A 72 -32.70 -16.84 1.33
CA LYS A 72 -32.95 -15.42 1.59
C LYS A 72 -32.18 -14.92 2.80
N ILE A 73 -32.13 -15.68 3.90
CA ILE A 73 -31.39 -15.26 5.10
C ILE A 73 -29.90 -15.11 4.81
N LEU A 74 -29.31 -16.04 4.07
CA LEU A 74 -27.89 -16.00 3.73
C LEU A 74 -27.56 -14.82 2.82
N THR A 75 -28.51 -14.15 2.18
CA THR A 75 -28.23 -12.87 1.49
C THR A 75 -27.80 -11.74 2.44
N PHE A 76 -28.08 -11.86 3.74
CA PHE A 76 -27.72 -10.89 4.79
C PHE A 76 -26.49 -11.32 5.60
N PRO A 77 -25.71 -10.37 6.15
CA PRO A 77 -24.59 -10.71 7.04
C PRO A 77 -25.09 -11.34 8.35
N LEU A 78 -24.65 -12.57 8.62
CA LEU A 78 -24.94 -13.29 9.88
C LEU A 78 -23.99 -12.93 11.03
N THR A 79 -23.09 -11.98 10.81
CA THR A 79 -22.09 -11.55 11.77
C THR A 79 -22.01 -10.02 11.77
N PRO A 80 -21.58 -9.39 12.89
CA PRO A 80 -21.46 -7.92 12.97
C PRO A 80 -20.52 -7.31 11.92
N VAL A 81 -19.64 -8.11 11.34
CA VAL A 81 -18.72 -7.74 10.27
C VAL A 81 -18.79 -8.77 9.13
N PRO A 82 -18.58 -8.38 7.86
CA PRO A 82 -18.60 -9.32 6.74
C PRO A 82 -17.35 -10.22 6.80
N MET A 83 -17.53 -11.48 7.22
CA MET A 83 -16.43 -12.46 7.35
C MET A 83 -15.76 -12.86 6.03
N SER A 84 -16.32 -12.42 4.90
CA SER A 84 -15.68 -12.52 3.58
C SER A 84 -14.57 -11.48 3.38
N LEU A 85 -14.54 -10.40 4.18
CA LEU A 85 -13.66 -9.24 4.00
C LEU A 85 -12.93 -8.83 5.30
N CYS A 86 -13.44 -9.25 6.47
CA CYS A 86 -12.90 -8.85 7.77
C CYS A 86 -12.62 -10.05 8.70
N HIS A 87 -11.62 -9.88 9.56
CA HIS A 87 -11.39 -10.70 10.75
C HIS A 87 -12.48 -10.46 11.80
N LEU A 88 -12.55 -11.34 12.80
CA LEU A 88 -13.54 -11.31 13.89
C LEU A 88 -13.46 -10.03 14.74
N ASP A 89 -12.30 -9.37 14.79
CA ASP A 89 -12.09 -8.11 15.51
C ASP A 89 -12.44 -6.88 14.67
N GLY A 90 -12.94 -7.07 13.45
CA GLY A 90 -13.30 -6.02 12.50
C GLY A 90 -12.12 -5.41 11.73
N SER A 91 -10.91 -5.94 11.88
CA SER A 91 -9.81 -5.60 10.96
C SER A 91 -10.05 -6.22 9.58
N ILE A 92 -9.65 -5.53 8.52
CA ILE A 92 -9.80 -6.03 7.14
C ILE A 92 -8.77 -7.12 6.84
N PHE A 93 -9.12 -8.11 6.01
CA PHE A 93 -8.11 -9.01 5.47
C PHE A 93 -7.15 -8.23 4.57
N LYS A 94 -5.86 -8.50 4.71
CA LYS A 94 -4.80 -7.96 3.85
C LYS A 94 -4.25 -9.05 2.93
N THR A 95 -3.71 -8.65 1.79
CA THR A 95 -2.93 -9.53 0.91
C THR A 95 -1.52 -8.99 0.75
N ASP A 96 -0.57 -9.88 0.44
CA ASP A 96 0.76 -9.46 0.03
C ASP A 96 0.68 -8.90 -1.40
N LYS A 97 0.55 -7.56 -1.49
CA LYS A 97 0.50 -6.83 -2.76
C LYS A 97 1.71 -7.13 -3.65
N SER A 98 2.90 -7.32 -3.04
CA SER A 98 4.15 -7.57 -3.78
C SER A 98 4.12 -8.84 -4.62
N VAL A 99 3.20 -9.78 -4.32
CA VAL A 99 2.97 -10.96 -5.14
C VAL A 99 2.53 -10.58 -6.55
N LEU A 100 1.70 -9.54 -6.71
CA LEU A 100 1.24 -9.10 -8.03
C LEU A 100 2.41 -8.58 -8.88
N MET A 101 3.27 -7.74 -8.31
CA MET A 101 4.50 -7.26 -8.96
C MET A 101 5.39 -8.43 -9.41
N LYS A 102 5.62 -9.41 -8.52
CA LYS A 102 6.45 -10.60 -8.83
C LYS A 102 5.84 -11.46 -9.94
N LEU A 103 4.52 -11.64 -9.95
CA LEU A 103 3.84 -12.43 -10.97
C LEU A 103 3.99 -11.79 -12.35
N LEU A 104 3.78 -10.47 -12.45
CA LEU A 104 3.94 -9.72 -13.69
C LEU A 104 5.41 -9.70 -14.13
N GLU A 105 6.35 -9.44 -13.22
CA GLU A 105 7.78 -9.39 -13.52
C GLU A 105 8.29 -10.67 -14.21
N ASN A 106 7.76 -11.85 -13.84
CA ASN A 106 8.15 -13.12 -14.43
C ASN A 106 7.73 -13.28 -15.90
N ASP A 107 6.79 -12.46 -16.39
CA ASP A 107 6.31 -12.53 -17.76
C ASP A 107 7.27 -11.85 -18.75
N VAL A 108 8.27 -11.10 -18.29
CA VAL A 108 9.26 -10.48 -19.19
C VAL A 108 10.68 -10.70 -18.70
N LYS A 109 11.60 -10.82 -19.65
CA LYS A 109 13.02 -10.74 -19.34
C LYS A 109 13.45 -9.29 -19.35
N SER A 110 13.51 -8.70 -18.17
CA SER A 110 13.88 -7.29 -18.02
C SER A 110 15.36 -7.06 -18.32
N VAL A 111 15.64 -6.04 -19.12
CA VAL A 111 16.99 -5.56 -19.42
C VAL A 111 17.05 -4.10 -18.98
N ALA A 112 18.09 -3.74 -18.23
CA ALA A 112 18.28 -2.36 -17.80
C ALA A 112 18.47 -1.45 -19.03
N PRO A 113 17.97 -0.21 -19.00
CA PRO A 113 18.16 0.71 -20.12
C PRO A 113 19.63 1.07 -20.29
N THR A 114 20.08 1.21 -21.53
CA THR A 114 21.46 1.63 -21.85
C THR A 114 21.71 3.10 -21.50
N HIS A 115 20.65 3.91 -21.57
CA HIS A 115 20.65 5.35 -21.31
C HIS A 115 19.40 5.73 -20.53
N THR A 116 19.49 6.78 -19.71
CA THR A 116 18.37 7.29 -18.91
C THR A 116 18.32 8.79 -19.05
N ASP A 117 17.18 9.30 -19.53
CA ASP A 117 16.94 10.72 -19.74
C ASP A 117 16.41 11.36 -18.45
N VAL A 118 15.36 10.75 -17.89
CA VAL A 118 14.65 11.22 -16.70
C VAL A 118 14.61 10.12 -15.63
N CYS A 119 14.88 10.48 -14.38
CA CYS A 119 14.70 9.59 -13.25
C CYS A 119 13.64 10.14 -12.30
N LEU A 120 12.62 9.35 -12.01
CA LEU A 120 11.57 9.66 -11.03
C LEU A 120 11.83 8.83 -9.77
N ILE A 121 11.73 9.43 -8.59
CA ILE A 121 12.11 8.79 -7.33
C ILE A 121 11.00 9.02 -6.30
N ASP A 122 10.53 7.93 -5.68
CA ASP A 122 9.76 8.02 -4.45
C ASP A 122 10.68 8.55 -3.33
N GLY A 123 10.37 9.74 -2.85
CA GLY A 123 11.18 10.47 -1.89
C GLY A 123 11.31 9.77 -0.54
N PHE A 124 10.26 9.14 -0.02
CA PHE A 124 10.37 8.43 1.26
C PHE A 124 11.00 7.06 1.10
N TYR A 125 10.83 6.39 -0.04
CA TYR A 125 11.65 5.23 -0.39
C TYR A 125 13.16 5.58 -0.40
N LEU A 126 13.53 6.70 -1.04
CA LEU A 126 14.90 7.19 -1.06
C LEU A 126 15.43 7.44 0.36
N VAL A 127 14.68 8.17 1.19
CA VAL A 127 15.09 8.47 2.57
C VAL A 127 15.23 7.19 3.40
N HIS A 128 14.32 6.23 3.26
CA HIS A 128 14.41 4.93 3.94
C HIS A 128 15.58 4.07 3.48
N SER A 129 16.07 4.25 2.25
CA SER A 129 17.22 3.52 1.73
C SER A 129 18.57 4.01 2.30
N MET A 130 18.57 5.13 3.01
CA MET A 130 19.78 5.72 3.60
C MET A 130 20.22 4.95 4.86
N LYS A 131 21.40 4.31 4.79
CA LYS A 131 21.97 3.56 5.92
C LYS A 131 22.63 4.45 6.96
N ASP A 132 23.70 5.16 6.58
CA ASP A 132 24.49 5.97 7.52
C ASP A 132 23.90 7.37 7.63
N ILE A 133 22.84 7.52 8.42
CA ILE A 133 22.11 8.79 8.55
C ILE A 133 22.99 9.81 9.30
N PRO A 134 23.39 10.93 8.65
CA PRO A 134 24.27 11.93 9.26
C PRO A 134 23.70 12.55 10.54
N LYS A 135 24.58 13.17 11.34
CA LYS A 135 24.22 13.70 12.67
C LYS A 135 23.32 14.94 12.62
N THR A 136 23.48 15.79 11.60
CA THR A 136 22.76 17.07 11.46
C THR A 136 21.86 17.07 10.23
N PHE A 137 20.79 17.84 10.24
CA PHE A 137 19.86 17.93 9.11
C PHE A 137 20.52 18.47 7.84
N GLY A 138 21.44 19.43 7.93
CA GLY A 138 22.19 19.93 6.78
C GLY A 138 22.98 18.82 6.08
N ASN A 139 23.65 17.96 6.86
CA ASN A 139 24.37 16.81 6.31
C ASN A 139 23.43 15.73 5.77
N ILE A 140 22.25 15.52 6.38
CA ILE A 140 21.20 14.65 5.83
C ILE A 140 20.75 15.17 4.47
N SER A 141 20.46 16.47 4.35
CA SER A 141 20.03 17.09 3.10
C SER A 141 21.09 16.99 1.99
N LYS A 142 22.37 17.24 2.31
CA LYS A 142 23.50 17.02 1.40
C LYS A 142 23.56 15.56 0.93
N LYS A 143 23.43 14.62 1.87
CA LYS A 143 23.46 13.19 1.56
C LYS A 143 22.29 12.75 0.68
N ILE A 144 21.08 13.29 0.90
CA ILE A 144 19.92 13.01 0.03
C ILE A 144 20.22 13.50 -1.38
N LEU A 145 20.69 14.73 -1.54
CA LEU A 145 21.00 15.28 -2.86
C LEU A 145 22.10 14.46 -3.56
N GLN A 146 23.17 14.07 -2.85
CA GLN A 146 24.19 13.16 -3.38
C GLN A 146 23.65 11.79 -3.80
N MET A 147 22.75 11.19 -3.00
CA MET A 147 22.13 9.92 -3.35
C MET A 147 21.29 10.01 -4.63
N VAL A 148 20.73 11.18 -4.89
CA VAL A 148 19.92 11.48 -6.09
C VAL A 148 20.84 11.71 -7.29
N THR A 149 21.89 12.51 -7.15
CA THR A 149 22.75 12.94 -8.25
C THR A 149 23.84 11.91 -8.56
N ASN A 150 24.71 11.56 -7.62
CA ASN A 150 25.87 10.69 -7.84
C ASN A 150 25.50 9.27 -8.32
N ASN A 151 24.37 8.73 -7.83
CA ASN A 151 23.92 7.37 -8.16
C ASN A 151 22.96 7.32 -9.37
N ASN A 152 23.00 8.34 -10.22
CA ASN A 152 22.06 8.49 -11.32
C ASN A 152 22.77 8.97 -12.58
N LYS A 153 22.38 8.42 -13.73
CA LYS A 153 22.92 8.87 -15.02
C LYS A 153 22.01 9.89 -15.72
N ALA A 154 20.76 10.01 -15.25
CA ALA A 154 19.82 10.99 -15.76
C ALA A 154 20.29 12.42 -15.50
N ARG A 155 20.01 13.30 -16.47
CA ARG A 155 20.23 14.75 -16.36
C ARG A 155 19.09 15.44 -15.62
N GLU A 156 17.87 14.92 -15.77
CA GLU A 156 16.67 15.41 -15.09
C GLU A 156 16.20 14.39 -14.06
N ILE A 157 16.00 14.84 -12.82
CA ILE A 157 15.64 13.96 -11.72
C ILE A 157 14.50 14.57 -10.91
N HIS A 158 13.40 13.84 -10.80
CA HIS A 158 12.25 14.23 -9.99
C HIS A 158 12.23 13.39 -8.71
N ILE A 159 12.10 14.05 -7.56
CA ILE A 159 11.91 13.43 -6.26
C ILE A 159 10.53 13.83 -5.78
N ILE A 160 9.66 12.84 -5.57
CA ILE A 160 8.25 13.07 -5.31
C ILE A 160 7.92 12.57 -3.91
N PHE A 161 7.31 13.42 -3.09
CA PHE A 161 6.91 13.11 -1.72
C PHE A 161 5.38 13.10 -1.56
N ASP A 162 4.89 12.24 -0.65
CA ASP A 162 3.50 12.30 -0.17
C ASP A 162 3.24 13.62 0.54
N ARG A 163 2.00 14.10 0.47
CA ARG A 163 1.45 15.12 1.36
C ARG A 163 0.63 14.49 2.48
N TYR A 164 0.34 15.26 3.52
CA TYR A 164 -0.40 14.78 4.69
C TYR A 164 -1.58 15.72 4.95
N PHE A 165 -2.75 15.38 4.41
CA PHE A 165 -4.00 16.12 4.65
C PHE A 165 -4.78 15.52 5.82
N THR A 166 -5.68 16.32 6.38
CA THR A 166 -6.67 15.87 7.36
C THR A 166 -8.06 16.41 6.98
N PRO A 167 -9.09 15.56 6.83
CA PRO A 167 -9.04 14.10 6.86
C PRO A 167 -8.33 13.52 5.63
N SER A 168 -7.73 12.34 5.77
CA SER A 168 -7.06 11.63 4.67
C SER A 168 -7.58 10.21 4.47
N ILE A 169 -7.59 9.76 3.22
CA ILE A 169 -7.86 8.36 2.87
C ILE A 169 -6.83 7.40 3.49
N LYS A 170 -5.61 7.88 3.78
CA LYS A 170 -4.52 7.12 4.42
C LYS A 170 -4.62 7.05 5.95
N ASP A 171 -5.58 7.71 6.59
CA ASP A 171 -5.68 7.77 8.06
C ASP A 171 -5.79 6.38 8.70
N TYR A 172 -6.54 5.46 8.08
CA TYR A 172 -6.66 4.08 8.56
C TYR A 172 -5.30 3.37 8.59
N GLU A 173 -4.59 3.37 7.46
CA GLU A 173 -3.30 2.69 7.31
C GLU A 173 -2.20 3.37 8.16
N ARG A 174 -2.22 4.70 8.27
CA ARG A 174 -1.32 5.47 9.17
C ARG A 174 -1.55 5.11 10.63
N SER A 175 -2.81 4.96 11.05
CA SER A 175 -3.14 4.54 12.43
C SER A 175 -2.57 3.16 12.76
N LEU A 176 -2.63 2.20 11.82
CA LEU A 176 -2.05 0.87 11.99
C LEU A 176 -0.52 0.89 12.11
N ARG A 177 0.14 1.83 11.43
CA ARG A 177 1.60 2.02 11.48
C ARG A 177 2.07 2.82 12.70
N GLY A 178 1.14 3.30 13.54
CA GLY A 178 1.41 4.09 14.73
C GLY A 178 1.71 5.57 14.44
N GLY A 179 1.26 6.10 13.29
CA GLY A 179 1.56 7.46 12.83
C GLY A 179 0.71 8.56 13.48
N ASN A 180 -0.37 8.22 14.18
CA ASN A 180 -1.34 9.20 14.72
C ASN A 180 -0.96 9.68 16.15
N GLY A 181 0.33 9.74 16.47
CA GLY A 181 0.80 9.81 17.86
C GLY A 181 1.00 11.21 18.43
N ASP A 182 1.23 12.24 17.62
CA ASP A 182 1.58 13.56 18.15
C ASP A 182 1.01 14.68 17.26
N GLU A 183 0.05 15.45 17.80
CA GLU A 183 -0.51 16.65 17.15
C GLU A 183 0.48 17.82 17.13
N ARG A 184 1.63 17.69 17.82
CA ARG A 184 2.63 18.75 17.89
C ARG A 184 3.33 18.90 16.54
N ALA A 185 3.34 20.13 16.05
CA ALA A 185 4.15 20.51 14.91
C ALA A 185 5.62 20.19 15.18
N TYR A 186 6.30 19.58 14.21
CA TYR A 186 7.74 19.38 14.23
C TYR A 186 8.39 20.53 13.46
N VAL A 187 9.45 21.14 14.00
CA VAL A 187 10.17 22.23 13.34
C VAL A 187 11.65 21.88 13.25
N ILE A 188 12.20 22.01 12.04
CA ILE A 188 13.63 21.94 11.80
C ILE A 188 14.14 23.39 11.69
N SER A 189 14.86 23.87 12.70
CA SER A 189 15.30 25.25 12.83
C SER A 189 16.45 25.62 11.89
N GLY A 190 17.19 24.64 11.38
CA GLY A 190 18.31 24.89 10.46
C GLY A 190 19.25 23.70 10.25
N PRO A 191 20.28 23.87 9.40
CA PRO A 191 21.17 22.78 8.99
C PRO A 191 22.01 22.21 10.13
N ASP A 192 22.34 23.01 11.15
CA ASP A 192 23.15 22.57 12.30
C ASP A 192 22.36 21.78 13.35
N GLN A 193 21.03 21.81 13.27
CA GLN A 193 20.21 21.04 14.22
C GLN A 193 20.54 19.55 14.10
N THR A 194 20.80 18.94 15.24
CA THR A 194 21.00 17.50 15.34
C THR A 194 19.69 16.76 15.13
N ARG A 195 19.75 15.68 14.34
CA ARG A 195 18.58 14.83 14.11
C ARG A 195 18.15 14.10 15.38
N PRO A 196 16.89 13.61 15.43
CA PRO A 196 16.46 12.64 16.42
C PRO A 196 17.36 11.40 16.46
N VAL A 197 17.52 10.85 17.67
CA VAL A 197 18.30 9.63 17.92
C VAL A 197 17.76 8.49 17.05
N ASP A 198 16.44 8.29 17.10
CA ASP A 198 15.72 7.29 16.31
C ASP A 198 15.02 7.92 15.10
N PHE A 199 15.82 8.29 14.10
CA PHE A 199 15.33 8.93 12.88
C PHE A 199 14.30 8.06 12.12
N VAL A 200 14.49 6.73 12.13
CA VAL A 200 13.59 5.80 11.41
C VAL A 200 12.21 5.76 12.08
N LYS A 201 12.15 5.84 13.40
CA LYS A 201 10.88 5.98 14.12
C LYS A 201 10.20 7.31 13.79
N GLU A 202 10.94 8.41 13.76
CA GLU A 202 10.38 9.73 13.44
C GLU A 202 9.83 9.83 12.01
N LEU A 203 10.38 9.07 11.05
CA LEU A 203 9.80 8.95 9.70
C LEU A 203 8.41 8.28 9.66
N ARG A 204 7.86 7.82 10.79
CA ARG A 204 6.45 7.40 10.89
C ARG A 204 5.51 8.56 11.22
N ASN A 205 6.05 9.67 11.72
CA ASN A 205 5.30 10.86 12.08
C ASN A 205 5.11 11.76 10.85
N SER A 206 3.85 12.05 10.50
CA SER A 206 3.50 12.93 9.37
C SER A 206 4.10 14.33 9.52
N ASN A 207 4.05 14.93 10.71
CA ASN A 207 4.58 16.27 10.96
C ASN A 207 6.10 16.33 10.77
N PHE A 208 6.81 15.29 11.20
CA PHE A 208 8.26 15.17 10.97
C PHE A 208 8.59 15.08 9.47
N LYS A 209 7.81 14.28 8.74
CA LYS A 209 7.95 14.09 7.30
C LYS A 209 7.74 15.39 6.54
N GLU A 210 6.70 16.16 6.86
CA GLU A 210 6.47 17.48 6.27
C GLU A 210 7.60 18.45 6.61
N ALA A 211 7.98 18.54 7.88
CA ALA A 211 9.08 19.42 8.31
C ALA A 211 10.40 19.09 7.59
N LEU A 212 10.69 17.79 7.40
CA LEU A 212 11.86 17.35 6.65
C LEU A 212 11.81 17.81 5.20
N VAL A 213 10.69 17.62 4.50
CA VAL A 213 10.57 18.01 3.10
C VAL A 213 10.63 19.53 2.93
N HIS A 214 9.96 20.30 3.78
CA HIS A 214 10.09 21.76 3.81
C HIS A 214 11.52 22.23 4.06
N PHE A 215 12.23 21.57 4.97
CA PHE A 215 13.65 21.86 5.20
C PHE A 215 14.49 21.60 3.93
N LEU A 216 14.25 20.50 3.20
CA LEU A 216 14.95 20.23 1.94
C LEU A 216 14.68 21.33 0.90
N ILE A 217 13.42 21.74 0.76
CA ILE A 217 13.00 22.77 -0.21
C ILE A 217 13.78 24.08 0.00
N VAL A 218 13.96 24.48 1.25
CA VAL A 218 14.68 25.71 1.61
C VAL A 218 16.19 25.51 1.53
N HIS A 219 16.72 24.45 2.14
CA HIS A 219 18.16 24.23 2.23
C HIS A 219 18.81 24.03 0.87
N TRP A 220 18.13 23.43 -0.11
CA TRP A 220 18.67 23.23 -1.46
C TRP A 220 18.88 24.51 -2.27
N GLN A 221 18.35 25.64 -1.82
CA GLN A 221 18.57 26.95 -2.44
C GLN A 221 19.93 27.56 -2.04
N SER A 222 20.60 27.03 -1.02
CA SER A 222 21.84 27.61 -0.51
C SER A 222 23.04 27.31 -1.41
N SER A 223 24.01 28.22 -1.42
CA SER A 223 25.23 28.08 -2.24
C SER A 223 26.10 26.89 -1.81
N GLU A 224 26.04 26.46 -0.56
CA GLU A 224 26.75 25.26 -0.10
C GLU A 224 26.24 23.96 -0.75
N MET A 225 25.08 23.99 -1.40
CA MET A 225 24.50 22.82 -2.07
C MET A 225 25.00 22.62 -3.50
N ILE A 226 25.62 23.66 -4.09
CA ILE A 226 26.13 23.66 -5.48
C ILE A 226 26.97 22.42 -5.83
N PRO A 227 27.94 21.97 -5.01
CA PRO A 227 28.79 20.84 -5.36
C PRO A 227 28.03 19.51 -5.53
N PHE A 228 26.83 19.40 -4.97
CA PHE A 228 26.05 18.17 -4.95
C PHE A 228 25.06 18.05 -6.12
N PHE A 229 24.86 19.10 -6.93
CA PHE A 229 23.96 19.06 -8.08
C PHE A 229 24.58 18.39 -9.32
N GLU A 230 25.90 18.30 -9.42
CA GLU A 230 26.62 17.63 -10.52
C GLU A 230 26.15 18.01 -11.95
N ASN A 231 25.80 19.28 -12.18
CA ASN A 231 25.26 19.79 -13.46
C ASN A 231 23.94 19.11 -13.89
N LYS A 232 23.07 18.80 -12.93
CA LYS A 232 21.76 18.19 -13.15
C LYS A 232 20.64 19.16 -12.84
N THR A 233 19.49 18.90 -13.46
CA THR A 233 18.22 19.51 -13.10
C THR A 233 17.53 18.61 -12.09
N VAL A 234 17.25 19.14 -10.90
CA VAL A 234 16.55 18.39 -9.84
C VAL A 234 15.21 19.06 -9.56
N LEU A 235 14.13 18.28 -9.59
CA LEU A 235 12.80 18.72 -9.23
C LEU A 235 12.38 18.01 -7.96
N LEU A 236 11.91 18.76 -6.97
CA LEU A 236 11.31 18.24 -5.74
C LEU A 236 9.81 18.55 -5.77
N ASN A 237 8.97 17.52 -5.84
CA ASN A 237 7.53 17.66 -5.76
C ASN A 237 7.02 17.34 -4.35
N PHE A 238 6.31 18.30 -3.76
CA PHE A 238 5.60 18.14 -2.49
C PHE A 238 4.23 18.83 -2.55
N ASP A 239 4.12 20.06 -2.07
CA ASP A 239 2.97 20.96 -2.22
C ASP A 239 2.97 21.68 -3.57
N GLN A 240 4.15 22.10 -4.02
CA GLN A 240 4.45 22.53 -5.38
C GLN A 240 5.60 21.69 -5.94
N CYS A 241 5.89 21.84 -7.23
CA CYS A 241 7.09 21.29 -7.83
C CYS A 241 8.19 22.36 -7.89
N TYR A 242 9.27 22.14 -7.16
CA TYR A 242 10.40 23.05 -7.04
C TYR A 242 11.56 22.58 -7.90
N GLU A 243 11.98 23.41 -8.86
CA GLU A 243 13.05 23.10 -9.80
C GLU A 243 14.34 23.81 -9.40
N TYR A 244 15.44 23.05 -9.37
CA TYR A 244 16.77 23.51 -9.00
C TYR A 244 17.76 23.25 -10.13
N LYS A 245 18.52 24.28 -10.51
CA LYS A 245 19.62 24.21 -11.49
C LYS A 245 20.80 25.03 -11.02
N VAL A 246 22.01 24.55 -11.24
CA VAL A 246 23.23 25.35 -11.00
C VAL A 246 23.60 26.10 -12.27
N TYR A 247 23.74 27.42 -12.16
CA TYR A 247 24.22 28.28 -13.23
C TYR A 247 25.16 29.34 -12.65
N ASN A 248 26.36 29.50 -13.23
CA ASN A 248 27.37 30.46 -12.77
C ASN A 248 27.57 30.47 -11.24
N GLU A 249 27.83 29.29 -10.66
CA GLU A 249 28.05 29.13 -9.20
C GLU A 249 26.91 29.67 -8.33
N THR A 250 25.68 29.67 -8.85
CA THR A 250 24.46 30.02 -8.12
C THR A 250 23.41 28.96 -8.35
N VAL A 251 22.64 28.62 -7.31
CA VAL A 251 21.46 27.77 -7.44
C VAL A 251 20.29 28.63 -7.92
N LEU A 252 19.86 28.40 -9.16
CA LEU A 252 18.60 28.91 -9.67
C LEU A 252 17.47 28.02 -9.14
N PHE A 253 16.42 28.66 -8.65
CA PHE A 253 15.23 28.02 -8.10
C PHE A 253 13.98 28.64 -8.71
N SER A 254 13.05 27.80 -9.14
CA SER A 254 11.75 28.21 -9.67
C SER A 254 10.66 27.20 -9.33
N ILE A 255 9.40 27.64 -9.34
CA ILE A 255 8.26 26.73 -9.29
C ILE A 255 7.97 26.26 -10.71
N ASN A 256 7.84 24.96 -10.89
CA ASN A 256 7.46 24.33 -12.15
C ASN A 256 5.96 23.99 -12.10
N ASP A 257 5.14 24.84 -12.73
CA ASP A 257 3.68 24.70 -12.70
C ASP A 257 3.20 23.43 -13.42
N MET A 258 3.91 22.99 -14.47
CA MET A 258 3.56 21.79 -15.24
C MET A 258 3.53 20.53 -14.37
N TYR A 259 4.45 20.44 -13.42
CA TYR A 259 4.55 19.31 -12.51
C TYR A 259 3.89 19.56 -11.15
N THR A 260 3.23 20.71 -10.95
CA THR A 260 2.55 21.04 -9.69
C THR A 260 1.14 20.46 -9.65
N LEU A 261 0.86 19.59 -8.67
CA LEU A 261 -0.44 18.94 -8.47
C LEU A 261 -1.08 19.40 -7.16
N GLN A 262 -1.85 20.48 -7.22
CA GLN A 262 -2.54 21.01 -6.04
C GLN A 262 -3.58 20.02 -5.51
N GLY A 263 -3.64 19.85 -4.20
CA GLY A 263 -4.61 18.98 -3.52
C GLY A 263 -4.35 17.47 -3.69
N HIS A 264 -3.29 17.05 -4.38
CA HIS A 264 -2.99 15.63 -4.54
C HIS A 264 -2.08 15.11 -3.43
N GLU A 265 -2.51 14.02 -2.78
CA GLU A 265 -1.86 13.50 -1.57
C GLU A 265 -0.70 12.55 -1.87
N GLU A 266 -0.90 11.56 -2.75
CA GLU A 266 -0.02 10.39 -2.84
C GLU A 266 1.16 10.61 -3.78
N ALA A 267 2.35 10.16 -3.36
CA ALA A 267 3.52 10.15 -4.25
C ALA A 267 3.35 9.20 -5.45
N ASP A 268 2.64 8.08 -5.25
CA ASP A 268 2.53 7.00 -6.25
C ASP A 268 1.89 7.49 -7.56
N THR A 269 0.75 8.18 -7.45
CA THR A 269 0.03 8.78 -8.58
C THR A 269 0.75 9.99 -9.15
N LYS A 270 1.38 10.82 -8.30
CA LYS A 270 2.21 11.95 -8.74
C LYS A 270 3.40 11.48 -9.59
N ILE A 271 4.08 10.40 -9.21
CA ILE A 271 5.19 9.82 -9.99
C ILE A 271 4.71 9.47 -11.40
N VAL A 272 3.56 8.80 -11.52
CA VAL A 272 3.01 8.44 -12.84
C VAL A 272 2.57 9.67 -13.62
N TYR A 273 1.98 10.67 -12.96
CA TYR A 273 1.68 11.95 -13.60
C TYR A 273 2.93 12.63 -14.16
N HIS A 274 4.03 12.69 -13.39
CA HIS A 274 5.29 13.23 -13.89
C HIS A 274 5.79 12.43 -15.11
N ALA A 275 5.72 11.10 -15.09
CA ALA A 275 6.13 10.26 -16.22
C ALA A 275 5.32 10.58 -17.50
N CYS A 276 4.00 10.71 -17.38
CA CYS A 276 3.11 10.99 -18.50
C CYS A 276 3.22 12.42 -19.05
N ASN A 277 3.68 13.37 -18.23
CA ASN A 277 3.82 14.77 -18.63
C ASN A 277 5.22 15.13 -19.15
N ILE A 278 6.15 14.18 -19.27
CA ILE A 278 7.43 14.48 -19.92
C ILE A 278 7.16 14.85 -21.41
N PRO A 279 7.56 16.05 -21.86
CA PRO A 279 7.14 16.58 -23.17
C PRO A 279 7.81 15.88 -24.36
N GLU A 280 9.03 15.39 -24.16
CA GLU A 280 9.88 14.76 -25.17
C GLU A 280 9.91 13.23 -25.04
N GLU A 281 10.40 12.56 -26.08
CA GLU A 281 10.68 11.13 -26.01
C GLU A 281 11.80 10.88 -24.99
N ALA A 282 11.57 9.96 -24.04
CA ALA A 282 12.49 9.75 -22.93
C ALA A 282 12.56 8.28 -22.50
N ASN A 283 13.76 7.87 -22.09
CA ASN A 283 13.98 6.67 -21.29
C ASN A 283 13.86 7.03 -19.79
N ILE A 284 12.78 6.57 -19.17
CA ILE A 284 12.38 6.94 -17.82
C ILE A 284 12.69 5.80 -16.85
N ILE A 285 13.45 6.07 -15.79
CA ILE A 285 13.61 5.14 -14.66
C ILE A 285 12.81 5.66 -13.47
N ILE A 286 11.94 4.82 -12.93
CA ILE A 286 11.24 5.06 -11.68
C ILE A 286 11.92 4.25 -10.57
N LYS A 287 12.38 4.91 -9.50
CA LYS A 287 12.99 4.27 -8.32
C LYS A 287 11.96 4.20 -7.19
N CYS A 288 11.43 3.01 -6.94
CA CYS A 288 10.44 2.78 -5.88
C CYS A 288 10.45 1.33 -5.37
N SER A 289 9.77 1.10 -4.25
CA SER A 289 9.47 -0.26 -3.76
C SER A 289 7.98 -0.62 -3.78
N ASP A 290 7.10 0.36 -3.98
CA ASP A 290 5.66 0.11 -3.93
C ASP A 290 5.15 -0.57 -5.21
N THR A 291 4.28 -1.56 -5.02
CA THR A 291 3.60 -2.24 -6.13
C THR A 291 2.58 -1.31 -6.79
N ASP A 292 1.99 -0.38 -6.04
CA ASP A 292 0.92 0.48 -6.53
C ASP A 292 1.41 1.34 -7.71
N ILE A 293 2.67 1.83 -7.67
CA ILE A 293 3.30 2.55 -8.79
C ILE A 293 3.38 1.71 -10.08
N LEU A 294 3.76 0.43 -10.00
CA LEU A 294 3.81 -0.44 -11.19
C LEU A 294 2.42 -0.58 -11.82
N ILE A 295 1.40 -0.80 -10.98
CA ILE A 295 0.02 -0.99 -11.43
C ILE A 295 -0.53 0.29 -12.08
N ILE A 296 -0.35 1.43 -11.42
CA ILE A 296 -0.79 2.73 -11.94
C ILE A 296 -0.02 3.07 -13.22
N MET A 297 1.29 2.81 -13.28
CA MET A 297 2.08 3.08 -14.48
C MET A 297 1.63 2.21 -15.65
N LEU A 298 1.44 0.90 -15.47
CA LEU A 298 0.94 0.01 -16.53
C LEU A 298 -0.40 0.49 -17.09
N ALA A 299 -1.33 0.89 -16.23
CA ALA A 299 -2.65 1.38 -16.63
C ALA A 299 -2.60 2.71 -17.41
N ASN A 300 -1.51 3.48 -17.29
CA ASN A 300 -1.37 4.82 -17.87
C ASN A 300 -0.27 4.92 -18.96
N MET A 301 0.32 3.81 -19.40
CA MET A 301 1.37 3.80 -20.43
C MET A 301 0.95 4.47 -21.75
N ASN A 302 -0.34 4.43 -22.09
CA ASN A 302 -0.92 5.06 -23.29
C ASN A 302 -0.87 6.61 -23.24
N HIS A 303 -0.65 7.20 -22.07
CA HIS A 303 -0.51 8.65 -21.90
C HIS A 303 0.93 9.15 -22.06
N LEU A 304 1.90 8.25 -22.14
CA LEU A 304 3.30 8.63 -22.38
C LEU A 304 3.48 9.24 -23.77
N LYS A 305 4.50 10.08 -23.89
CA LYS A 305 4.97 10.53 -25.20
C LYS A 305 5.32 9.32 -26.08
N LYS A 306 4.97 9.40 -27.36
CA LYS A 306 5.27 8.34 -28.34
C LYS A 306 6.75 7.95 -28.28
N ASN A 307 7.01 6.64 -28.30
CA ASN A 307 8.33 5.99 -28.20
C ASN A 307 9.03 6.08 -26.83
N SER A 308 8.49 6.81 -25.85
CA SER A 308 9.05 6.80 -24.49
C SER A 308 8.99 5.41 -23.89
N LYS A 309 10.00 5.09 -23.07
CA LYS A 309 10.12 3.80 -22.41
C LYS A 309 10.28 3.97 -20.91
N VAL A 310 9.72 3.03 -20.15
CA VAL A 310 9.67 3.10 -18.69
C VAL A 310 10.24 1.82 -18.09
N TRP A 311 11.10 2.01 -17.10
CA TRP A 311 11.62 0.97 -16.24
C TRP A 311 11.37 1.31 -14.78
N ILE A 312 11.11 0.29 -13.96
CA ILE A 312 11.07 0.43 -12.50
C ILE A 312 12.31 -0.24 -11.90
N GLN A 313 13.13 0.54 -11.21
CA GLN A 313 14.23 0.03 -10.40
C GLN A 313 13.76 -0.14 -8.96
N THR A 314 13.84 -1.37 -8.46
CA THR A 314 13.37 -1.74 -7.11
C THR A 314 14.38 -2.62 -6.38
N GLY A 315 14.25 -2.72 -5.06
CA GLY A 315 15.13 -3.49 -4.20
C GLY A 315 16.33 -2.69 -3.68
N ILE A 316 17.01 -3.25 -2.68
CA ILE A 316 18.10 -2.60 -1.96
C ILE A 316 19.37 -3.44 -2.13
N LEU A 317 20.51 -2.78 -2.42
CA LEU A 317 21.85 -3.39 -2.55
C LEU A 317 21.87 -4.57 -3.55
N SER A 318 22.27 -5.76 -3.09
CA SER A 318 22.40 -6.99 -3.89
C SER A 318 21.08 -7.55 -4.42
N LYS A 319 19.93 -7.00 -3.98
CA LYS A 319 18.60 -7.35 -4.51
C LYS A 319 18.04 -6.29 -5.45
N GLN A 320 18.84 -5.28 -5.82
CA GLN A 320 18.44 -4.32 -6.83
C GLN A 320 18.21 -5.02 -8.15
N ARG A 321 17.05 -4.74 -8.75
CA ARG A 321 16.66 -5.25 -10.05
C ARG A 321 15.83 -4.20 -10.77
N VAL A 322 15.75 -4.37 -12.08
CA VAL A 322 15.01 -3.49 -12.97
C VAL A 322 13.89 -4.29 -13.63
N ILE A 323 12.71 -3.70 -13.68
CA ILE A 323 11.53 -4.24 -14.38
C ILE A 323 11.30 -3.37 -15.62
N ASP A 324 11.27 -3.99 -16.79
CA ASP A 324 10.93 -3.33 -18.04
C ASP A 324 9.40 -3.21 -18.18
N VAL A 325 8.87 -2.05 -17.79
CA VAL A 325 7.42 -1.78 -17.76
C VAL A 325 6.88 -1.65 -19.18
N SER A 326 7.67 -1.08 -20.09
CA SER A 326 7.33 -1.02 -21.52
C SER A 326 7.20 -2.41 -22.14
N ALA A 327 8.09 -3.34 -21.81
CA ALA A 327 8.00 -4.73 -22.27
C ALA A 327 6.76 -5.43 -21.70
N LEU A 328 6.42 -5.20 -20.42
CA LEU A 328 5.19 -5.74 -19.82
C LEU A 328 3.95 -5.23 -20.53
N TYR A 329 3.87 -3.92 -20.76
CA TYR A 329 2.74 -3.30 -21.45
C TYR A 329 2.57 -3.86 -22.87
N ASN A 330 3.67 -3.97 -23.63
CA ASN A 330 3.65 -4.53 -24.97
C ASN A 330 3.24 -6.02 -25.00
N ARG A 331 3.62 -6.78 -23.97
CA ARG A 331 3.28 -8.21 -23.86
C ARG A 331 1.80 -8.44 -23.57
N HIS A 332 1.22 -7.67 -22.66
CA HIS A 332 -0.14 -7.89 -22.19
C HIS A 332 -1.20 -7.07 -22.91
N GLY A 333 -0.82 -5.94 -23.51
CA GLY A 333 -1.73 -5.03 -24.19
C GLY A 333 -2.46 -4.06 -23.26
N GLU A 334 -3.06 -3.04 -23.88
CA GLU A 334 -3.67 -1.91 -23.19
C GLU A 334 -4.84 -2.31 -22.29
N LEU A 335 -5.75 -3.14 -22.78
CA LEU A 335 -6.97 -3.53 -22.06
C LEU A 335 -6.65 -4.24 -20.74
N PHE A 336 -5.74 -5.23 -20.78
CA PHE A 336 -5.27 -5.90 -19.58
C PHE A 336 -4.63 -4.91 -18.62
N CYS A 337 -3.72 -4.05 -19.09
CA CYS A 337 -3.02 -3.11 -18.23
C CYS A 337 -3.97 -2.11 -17.55
N LYS A 338 -4.97 -1.58 -18.27
CA LYS A 338 -6.02 -0.73 -17.70
C LYS A 338 -6.85 -1.47 -16.64
N SER A 339 -7.15 -2.75 -16.86
CA SER A 339 -7.91 -3.56 -15.91
C SER A 339 -7.20 -3.76 -14.56
N LEU A 340 -5.86 -3.63 -14.50
CA LEU A 340 -5.08 -3.89 -13.29
C LEU A 340 -5.43 -2.95 -12.13
N THR A 341 -5.82 -1.70 -12.39
CA THR A 341 -6.17 -0.72 -11.34
C THR A 341 -7.42 -1.17 -10.57
N GLY A 342 -8.52 -1.44 -11.29
CA GLY A 342 -9.75 -1.94 -10.70
C GLY A 342 -9.57 -3.32 -10.05
N PHE A 343 -8.82 -4.20 -10.72
CA PHE A 343 -8.47 -5.51 -10.19
C PHE A 343 -7.70 -5.42 -8.87
N HIS A 344 -6.70 -4.53 -8.80
CA HIS A 344 -5.84 -4.38 -7.62
C HIS A 344 -6.63 -3.84 -6.43
N ALA A 345 -7.50 -2.86 -6.66
CA ALA A 345 -8.42 -2.33 -5.65
C ALA A 345 -9.38 -3.42 -5.14
N LEU A 346 -10.04 -4.18 -6.02
CA LEU A 346 -11.01 -5.19 -5.62
C LEU A 346 -10.38 -6.38 -4.87
N THR A 347 -9.19 -6.83 -5.30
CA THR A 347 -8.53 -8.00 -4.72
C THR A 347 -7.70 -7.68 -3.47
N GLY A 348 -7.82 -6.46 -2.96
CA GLY A 348 -7.21 -5.97 -1.72
C GLY A 348 -6.00 -5.06 -1.99
N CYS A 349 -6.09 -3.81 -1.57
CA CYS A 349 -5.00 -2.83 -1.57
C CYS A 349 -4.84 -2.24 -0.16
N ASP A 350 -4.26 -1.05 0.01
CA ASP A 350 -4.16 -0.46 1.36
C ASP A 350 -5.52 -0.08 1.94
N PHE A 351 -6.42 0.38 1.08
CA PHE A 351 -7.74 0.90 1.45
C PHE A 351 -8.83 -0.16 1.40
N ASN A 352 -8.69 -1.16 0.53
CA ASN A 352 -9.72 -2.16 0.28
C ASN A 352 -9.35 -3.52 0.91
N PRO A 353 -10.31 -4.20 1.55
CA PRO A 353 -10.09 -5.55 2.07
C PRO A 353 -9.78 -6.54 0.96
N ALA A 354 -8.96 -7.52 1.27
CA ALA A 354 -8.89 -8.73 0.48
C ALA A 354 -10.05 -9.67 0.79
N PHE A 355 -10.33 -10.60 -0.13
CA PHE A 355 -11.29 -11.66 0.11
C PHE A 355 -10.72 -12.77 0.99
N PHE A 356 -11.55 -13.34 1.86
CA PHE A 356 -11.17 -14.39 2.80
C PHE A 356 -10.48 -15.57 2.10
N ARG A 357 -9.24 -15.86 2.51
CA ARG A 357 -8.39 -16.92 1.95
C ARG A 357 -8.14 -16.79 0.44
N LYS A 358 -8.20 -15.57 -0.11
CA LYS A 358 -7.86 -15.31 -1.52
C LYS A 358 -6.67 -14.36 -1.60
N GLY A 359 -5.56 -14.88 -2.14
CA GLY A 359 -4.41 -14.08 -2.56
C GLY A 359 -4.57 -13.55 -3.99
N LYS A 360 -3.54 -12.87 -4.53
CA LYS A 360 -3.57 -12.25 -5.87
C LYS A 360 -3.39 -13.23 -7.04
N GLN A 361 -2.74 -14.39 -6.82
CA GLN A 361 -2.35 -15.30 -7.89
C GLN A 361 -3.52 -15.94 -8.65
N ARG A 362 -4.49 -16.53 -7.94
CA ARG A 362 -5.67 -17.15 -8.58
C ARG A 362 -6.56 -16.11 -9.27
N PRO A 363 -6.91 -14.98 -8.64
CA PRO A 363 -7.65 -13.90 -9.30
C PRO A 363 -6.95 -13.39 -10.57
N LEU A 364 -5.63 -13.20 -10.55
CA LEU A 364 -4.88 -12.77 -11.73
C LEU A 364 -5.01 -13.77 -12.89
N LYS A 365 -4.93 -15.08 -12.61
CA LYS A 365 -5.15 -16.11 -13.63
C LYS A 365 -6.55 -16.05 -14.23
N ILE A 366 -7.56 -15.67 -13.46
CA ILE A 366 -8.93 -15.50 -13.96
C ILE A 366 -8.99 -14.27 -14.87
N LEU A 367 -8.40 -13.15 -14.45
CA LEU A 367 -8.36 -11.90 -15.22
C LEU A 367 -7.68 -12.10 -16.59
N ILE A 368 -6.53 -12.78 -16.62
CA ILE A 368 -5.78 -13.04 -17.86
C ILE A 368 -6.61 -13.80 -18.89
N LEU A 369 -7.50 -14.69 -18.45
CA LEU A 369 -8.27 -15.58 -19.34
C LEU A 369 -9.61 -14.99 -19.81
N SER A 370 -10.04 -13.83 -19.29
CA SER A 370 -11.35 -13.25 -19.63
C SER A 370 -11.22 -11.78 -20.04
N GLU A 371 -11.35 -11.53 -21.34
CA GLU A 371 -11.38 -10.18 -21.91
C GLU A 371 -12.58 -9.37 -21.39
N GLN A 372 -13.74 -10.02 -21.23
CA GLN A 372 -14.94 -9.41 -20.64
C GLN A 372 -14.68 -8.90 -19.22
N CYS A 373 -13.96 -9.69 -18.42
CA CYS A 373 -13.56 -9.31 -17.08
C CYS A 373 -12.54 -8.16 -17.12
N GLN A 374 -11.60 -8.17 -18.07
CA GLN A 374 -10.66 -7.06 -18.25
C GLN A 374 -11.39 -5.76 -18.60
N SER A 375 -12.37 -5.78 -19.51
CA SER A 375 -13.20 -4.62 -19.84
C SER A 375 -13.96 -4.11 -18.63
N ALA A 376 -14.63 -4.99 -17.88
CA ALA A 376 -15.36 -4.59 -16.67
C ALA A 376 -14.44 -3.94 -15.62
N PHE A 377 -13.24 -4.48 -15.43
CA PHE A 377 -12.25 -3.89 -14.51
C PHE A 377 -11.61 -2.60 -15.03
N ALA A 378 -11.45 -2.45 -16.35
CA ALA A 378 -10.93 -1.24 -16.97
C ALA A 378 -11.93 -0.07 -16.89
N GLU A 379 -13.23 -0.39 -16.92
CA GLU A 379 -14.32 0.59 -16.77
C GLU A 379 -14.65 0.90 -15.30
N LEU A 380 -14.16 0.10 -14.35
CA LEU A 380 -14.49 0.24 -12.94
C LEU A 380 -14.04 1.61 -12.39
N GLY A 381 -15.03 2.44 -12.06
CA GLY A 381 -14.80 3.81 -11.56
C GLY A 381 -14.84 4.90 -12.64
N SER A 382 -15.07 4.54 -13.91
CA SER A 382 -15.36 5.51 -14.98
C SER A 382 -16.74 6.13 -14.79
N GLU A 383 -16.88 7.42 -15.09
CA GLU A 383 -18.17 8.13 -15.01
C GLU A 383 -19.19 7.60 -16.03
N ASP A 384 -18.71 7.18 -17.20
CA ASP A 384 -19.52 6.74 -18.35
C ASP A 384 -19.77 5.22 -18.40
N CYS A 385 -19.40 4.46 -17.37
CA CYS A 385 -19.55 3.00 -17.40
C CYS A 385 -21.00 2.54 -17.21
N ASP A 386 -21.35 1.43 -17.87
CA ASP A 386 -22.57 0.67 -17.55
C ASP A 386 -22.39 -0.05 -16.21
N ARG A 387 -22.78 0.63 -15.13
CA ARG A 387 -22.58 0.15 -13.75
C ARG A 387 -23.21 -1.22 -13.50
N GLU A 388 -24.36 -1.51 -14.10
CA GLU A 388 -25.05 -2.80 -13.88
C GLU A 388 -24.31 -3.94 -14.58
N SER A 389 -23.87 -3.70 -15.83
CA SER A 389 -23.08 -4.69 -16.58
C SER A 389 -21.72 -4.94 -15.92
N VAL A 390 -21.00 -3.88 -15.53
CA VAL A 390 -19.73 -3.96 -14.81
C VAL A 390 -19.90 -4.69 -13.48
N TYR A 391 -20.93 -4.35 -12.69
CA TYR A 391 -21.22 -5.02 -11.42
C TYR A 391 -21.46 -6.52 -11.63
N ARG A 392 -22.30 -6.90 -12.59
CA ARG A 392 -22.61 -8.31 -12.90
C ARG A 392 -21.36 -9.09 -13.28
N GLU A 393 -20.49 -8.52 -14.11
CA GLU A 393 -19.27 -9.21 -14.54
C GLU A 393 -18.25 -9.34 -13.40
N ILE A 394 -18.11 -8.31 -12.57
CA ILE A 394 -17.27 -8.38 -11.36
C ILE A 394 -17.85 -9.38 -10.34
N GLU A 395 -19.18 -9.50 -10.23
CA GLU A 395 -19.84 -10.49 -9.36
C GLU A 395 -19.48 -11.92 -9.81
N LYS A 396 -19.56 -12.22 -11.11
CA LYS A 396 -19.12 -13.49 -11.70
C LYS A 396 -17.64 -13.78 -11.44
N PHE A 397 -16.80 -12.75 -11.54
CA PHE A 397 -15.39 -12.85 -11.21
C PHE A 397 -15.18 -13.27 -9.74
N VAL A 398 -15.89 -12.66 -8.79
CA VAL A 398 -15.83 -13.02 -7.37
C VAL A 398 -16.28 -14.47 -7.16
N CYS A 399 -17.37 -14.92 -7.77
CA CYS A 399 -17.81 -16.32 -7.73
C CYS A 399 -16.69 -17.28 -8.21
N SER A 400 -16.03 -16.93 -9.32
CA SER A 400 -14.92 -17.71 -9.90
C SER A 400 -13.69 -17.81 -8.98
N MET A 401 -13.41 -16.75 -8.19
CA MET A 401 -12.36 -16.78 -7.16
C MET A 401 -12.63 -17.85 -6.09
N TYR A 402 -13.89 -18.14 -5.79
CA TYR A 402 -14.34 -19.20 -4.89
C TYR A 402 -14.60 -20.54 -5.58
N ALA A 403 -14.17 -20.70 -6.84
CA ALA A 403 -14.38 -21.89 -7.66
C ALA A 403 -15.85 -22.19 -8.00
N MET A 404 -16.73 -21.20 -7.85
CA MET A 404 -18.14 -21.28 -8.23
C MET A 404 -18.33 -20.77 -9.66
N LYS A 405 -17.93 -21.57 -10.65
CA LYS A 405 -17.91 -21.15 -12.06
C LYS A 405 -19.28 -21.08 -12.73
N THR A 406 -20.26 -21.83 -12.24
CA THR A 406 -21.62 -21.91 -12.80
C THR A 406 -22.58 -20.93 -12.16
N VAL A 407 -22.11 -20.16 -11.18
CA VAL A 407 -22.94 -19.26 -10.38
C VAL A 407 -22.55 -17.83 -10.68
N GLU A 408 -23.55 -17.02 -11.00
CA GLU A 408 -23.33 -15.63 -11.42
C GLU A 408 -23.54 -14.61 -10.30
N SER A 409 -24.18 -15.00 -9.20
CA SER A 409 -24.38 -14.14 -8.03
C SER A 409 -23.62 -14.63 -6.79
N VAL A 410 -23.04 -13.68 -6.05
CA VAL A 410 -22.37 -13.94 -4.76
C VAL A 410 -23.35 -14.48 -3.73
N ASN A 411 -24.65 -14.15 -3.81
CA ASN A 411 -25.67 -14.70 -2.91
C ASN A 411 -25.89 -16.18 -3.18
N SER A 412 -26.07 -16.57 -4.44
CA SER A 412 -26.19 -17.98 -4.83
C SER A 412 -24.91 -18.77 -4.53
N ALA A 413 -23.74 -18.14 -4.69
CA ALA A 413 -22.45 -18.77 -4.37
C ALA A 413 -22.32 -18.99 -2.85
N ARG A 414 -22.79 -18.05 -2.05
CA ARG A 414 -22.82 -18.16 -0.58
C ARG A 414 -23.75 -19.26 -0.11
N PHE A 415 -24.94 -19.40 -0.71
CA PHE A 415 -25.85 -20.50 -0.44
C PHE A 415 -25.26 -21.86 -0.84
N SER A 416 -24.56 -21.93 -1.98
CA SER A 416 -23.94 -23.19 -2.44
C SER A 416 -22.72 -23.62 -1.62
N LEU A 417 -22.05 -22.69 -0.95
CA LEU A 417 -20.91 -22.95 -0.06
C LEU A 417 -21.35 -23.31 1.36
N PHE A 418 -22.59 -22.98 1.72
CA PHE A 418 -23.23 -23.37 2.96
C PHE A 418 -23.69 -24.81 2.88
#